data_AF-A0A7J7EEQ6-F1
#
_entry.id   AF-A0A7J7EEQ6-F1
#
_cell.length_a   1.000
_cell.length_b   1.000
_cell.length_c   1.000
_cell.angle_alpha   90.00
_cell.angle_beta   90.00
_cell.angle_gamma   90.00
#
_symmetry.space_group_name_H-M   'P 1'
#
loop_
_entity.id
_entity.type
_entity.pdbx_description
1 polymer ?
#
loop_
_entity_poly.entity_id
_entity_poly.type
_entity_poly.pdbx_seq_one_letter_code
_entity_poly.pdbx_strand_id
1 'polypeptide(L)'
;CENESALNLYETCKVRTVKAGTLEKLVEHLVPAFHGSDLSYVTIFLCTYRAFTTTQQVLDLLFKRYGCILPYSDEDGDPQDQLKNAISSILGTWLDQYSEDFCQPPDFPCLKQLVAYVQLNMPGSDLERRAHLLLAQLEHAELIEAELEGEENR
;
A
#
# COMPACT_ATOMS: atom_id res chain seq x y z
N CYS A 1 21.52 -40.49 25.05
CA CYS A 1 20.13 -41.01 25.08
C CYS A 1 19.23 -39.81 25.34
N GLU A 2 18.64 -39.27 24.27
CA GLU A 2 17.26 -39.57 23.85
C GLU A 2 16.27 -38.78 24.73
N ASN A 3 15.77 -37.62 24.26
CA ASN A 3 14.69 -37.41 23.30
C ASN A 3 13.30 -37.29 23.98
N GLU A 4 12.53 -36.32 23.47
CA GLU A 4 11.07 -36.21 23.49
C GLU A 4 10.32 -35.62 24.70
N SER A 5 9.80 -34.40 24.48
CA SER A 5 8.39 -34.01 24.78
C SER A 5 8.13 -32.71 24.01
N ALA A 6 7.82 -32.76 22.72
CA ALA A 6 6.46 -32.89 22.17
C ALA A 6 5.50 -31.77 22.60
N LEU A 7 5.37 -30.77 21.73
CA LEU A 7 4.12 -30.21 21.20
C LEU A 7 2.87 -30.21 22.12
N ASN A 8 2.45 -29.03 22.56
CA ASN A 8 1.02 -28.63 22.66
C ASN A 8 0.96 -27.10 22.77
N LEU A 9 0.68 -26.35 21.70
CA LEU A 9 -0.62 -26.13 21.04
C LEU A 9 -1.45 -25.07 21.78
N TYR A 10 -1.99 -24.17 20.96
CA TYR A 10 -3.12 -23.25 21.14
C TYR A 10 -3.00 -22.14 22.20
N GLU A 11 -2.84 -20.88 21.78
CA GLU A 11 -3.92 -20.00 21.30
C GLU A 11 -4.54 -19.23 22.45
N THR A 12 -4.27 -17.93 22.52
CA THR A 12 -5.30 -16.90 22.66
C THR A 12 -4.66 -15.56 22.28
N CYS A 13 -4.49 -15.29 20.98
CA CYS A 13 -4.44 -13.91 20.53
C CYS A 13 -5.82 -13.32 20.76
N LYS A 14 -6.03 -12.72 21.93
CA LYS A 14 -7.22 -11.87 22.19
C LYS A 14 -7.17 -10.75 21.16
N VAL A 15 -7.86 -10.94 20.04
CA VAL A 15 -8.16 -9.89 19.07
C VAL A 15 -9.02 -8.87 19.81
N ARG A 16 -8.36 -7.87 20.38
CA ARG A 16 -9.04 -6.67 20.83
C ARG A 16 -9.49 -5.95 19.57
N THR A 17 -10.80 -5.94 19.37
CA THR A 17 -11.48 -5.13 18.37
C THR A 17 -10.94 -3.71 18.48
N VAL A 18 -10.15 -3.32 17.49
CA VAL A 18 -9.58 -1.98 17.42
C VAL A 18 -10.73 -1.03 17.10
N LYS A 19 -11.21 -0.37 18.15
CA LYS A 19 -12.07 0.80 18.10
C LYS A 19 -11.39 1.82 17.18
N ALA A 20 -12.12 2.34 16.18
CA ALA A 20 -11.71 3.18 15.05
C ALA A 20 -10.63 4.29 15.24
N GLY A 21 -10.09 4.53 16.44
CA GLY A 21 -9.11 5.57 16.73
C GLY A 21 -7.62 5.20 16.68
N THR A 22 -7.18 4.02 16.23
CA THR A 22 -5.72 3.72 16.14
C THR A 22 -5.19 3.70 14.71
N LEU A 23 -5.76 2.92 13.79
CA LEU A 23 -5.25 2.84 12.42
C LEU A 23 -5.51 4.13 11.63
N GLU A 24 -6.75 4.65 11.69
CA GLU A 24 -7.15 5.86 10.97
C GLU A 24 -6.29 7.06 11.36
N LYS A 25 -5.93 7.17 12.65
CA LYS A 25 -5.04 8.23 13.16
C LYS A 25 -3.61 8.07 12.68
N LEU A 26 -3.10 6.85 12.58
CA LEU A 26 -1.74 6.61 12.07
C LEU A 26 -1.66 7.00 10.59
N VAL A 27 -2.64 6.54 9.79
CA VAL A 27 -2.72 6.90 8.36
C VAL A 27 -2.96 8.39 8.16
N GLU A 28 -3.80 9.01 8.99
CA GLU A 28 -4.01 10.46 9.02
C GLU A 28 -2.70 11.20 9.31
N HIS A 29 -1.86 10.69 10.20
CA HIS A 29 -0.61 11.33 10.60
C HIS A 29 0.52 11.15 9.58
N LEU A 30 0.41 10.24 8.61
CA LEU A 30 1.44 10.04 7.58
C LEU A 30 1.76 11.31 6.79
N VAL A 31 0.73 11.99 6.30
CA VAL A 31 0.92 13.17 5.45
C VAL A 31 1.40 14.40 6.24
N PRO A 32 0.84 14.71 7.43
CA PRO A 32 1.41 15.71 8.33
C PRO A 32 2.84 15.40 8.76
N ALA A 33 3.19 14.15 9.05
CA ALA A 33 4.56 13.75 9.39
C ALA A 33 5.53 14.00 8.22
N PHE A 34 5.12 13.67 6.99
CA PHE A 34 5.90 13.95 5.79
C PHE A 34 6.15 15.47 5.62
N HIS A 35 5.11 16.30 5.74
CA HIS A 35 5.26 17.76 5.68
C HIS A 35 6.10 18.32 6.84
N GLY A 36 5.96 17.75 8.03
CA GLY A 36 6.77 18.04 9.21
C GLY A 36 8.22 17.54 9.11
N SER A 37 8.60 16.94 7.97
CA SER A 37 9.92 16.35 7.72
C SER A 37 10.28 15.18 8.66
N ASP A 38 9.28 14.57 9.31
CA ASP A 38 9.43 13.33 10.07
C ASP A 38 9.33 12.12 9.13
N LEU A 39 10.36 11.98 8.28
CA LEU A 39 10.50 10.82 7.39
C LEU A 39 10.74 9.52 8.17
N SER A 40 11.15 9.62 9.44
CA SER A 40 11.33 8.46 10.32
C SER A 40 9.99 7.81 10.62
N TYR A 41 8.95 8.60 10.88
CA TYR A 41 7.59 8.10 11.07
C TYR A 41 7.07 7.33 9.85
N VAL A 42 7.23 7.90 8.65
CA VAL A 42 6.80 7.27 7.39
C VAL A 42 7.50 5.93 7.21
N THR A 43 8.82 5.89 7.38
CA THR A 43 9.61 4.65 7.28
C THR A 43 9.19 3.61 8.31
N ILE A 44 9.06 4.00 9.59
CA ILE A 44 8.66 3.09 10.67
C ILE A 44 7.25 2.54 10.39
N PHE A 45 6.33 3.37 9.94
CA PHE A 45 4.98 2.95 9.60
C PHE A 45 5.01 1.92 8.46
N LEU A 46 5.67 2.22 7.33
CA LEU A 46 5.76 1.31 6.18
C LEU A 46 6.46 -0.03 6.53
N CYS A 47 7.44 -0.01 7.44
CA CYS A 47 8.07 -1.23 7.94
C CYS A 47 7.14 -2.10 8.80
N THR A 48 6.28 -1.49 9.62
CA THR A 48 5.65 -2.20 10.76
C THR A 48 4.15 -2.39 10.64
N TYR A 49 3.46 -1.68 9.74
CA TYR A 49 2.00 -1.70 9.67
C TYR A 49 1.43 -3.13 9.46
N ARG A 50 2.14 -3.98 8.73
CA ARG A 50 1.74 -5.38 8.45
C ARG A 50 1.52 -6.22 9.70
N ALA A 51 2.12 -5.83 10.83
CA ALA A 51 1.92 -6.52 12.10
C ALA A 51 0.49 -6.35 12.66
N PHE A 52 -0.26 -5.35 12.20
CA PHE A 52 -1.57 -5.00 12.76
C PHE A 52 -2.64 -4.60 11.73
N THR A 53 -2.31 -4.49 10.45
CA THR A 53 -3.28 -4.16 9.37
C THR A 53 -2.80 -4.66 8.00
N THR A 54 -3.61 -4.48 6.96
CA THR A 54 -3.31 -4.87 5.58
C THR A 54 -3.02 -3.67 4.70
N THR A 55 -2.27 -3.88 3.60
CA THR A 55 -2.00 -2.87 2.58
C THR A 55 -3.30 -2.25 2.07
N GLN A 56 -4.29 -3.09 1.77
CA GLN A 56 -5.63 -2.68 1.35
C GLN A 56 -6.26 -1.69 2.33
N GLN A 57 -6.27 -2.00 3.63
CA GLN A 57 -6.86 -1.10 4.64
C GLN A 57 -6.13 0.24 4.74
N VAL A 58 -4.80 0.24 4.62
CA VAL A 58 -4.01 1.47 4.62
C VAL A 58 -4.30 2.31 3.38
N LEU A 59 -4.32 1.70 2.19
CA LEU A 59 -4.67 2.38 0.94
C LEU A 59 -6.10 2.94 0.98
N ASP A 60 -7.06 2.16 1.46
CA ASP A 60 -8.46 2.59 1.60
C ASP A 60 -8.58 3.82 2.50
N LEU A 61 -7.89 3.83 3.63
CA LEU A 61 -7.90 4.98 4.54
C LEU A 61 -7.19 6.19 3.95
N LEU A 62 -6.07 5.99 3.26
CA LEU A 62 -5.32 7.05 2.60
C LEU A 62 -6.17 7.68 1.48
N PHE A 63 -6.77 6.86 0.61
CA PHE A 63 -7.57 7.33 -0.52
C PHE A 63 -8.95 7.84 -0.09
N LYS A 64 -9.58 7.28 0.94
CA LYS A 64 -10.82 7.83 1.50
C LYS A 64 -10.60 9.24 2.05
N ARG A 65 -9.45 9.48 2.66
CA ARG A 65 -9.14 10.77 3.28
C ARG A 65 -8.64 11.80 2.28
N TYR A 66 -7.85 11.37 1.30
CA TYR A 66 -7.14 12.27 0.40
C TYR A 66 -7.51 12.12 -1.08
N GLY A 67 -8.38 11.18 -1.46
CA GLY A 67 -8.82 10.94 -2.83
C GLY A 67 -10.10 11.65 -3.25
N CYS A 68 -10.81 12.28 -2.32
CA CYS A 68 -11.96 13.14 -2.63
C CYS A 68 -11.54 14.61 -2.71
N ILE A 69 -10.48 14.94 -3.44
CA ILE A 69 -10.13 16.35 -3.63
C ILE A 69 -10.97 16.92 -4.78
N LEU A 70 -11.97 17.71 -4.39
CA LEU A 70 -12.89 18.43 -5.29
C LEU A 70 -12.13 19.40 -6.22
N PRO A 71 -12.76 19.81 -7.32
CA PRO A 71 -12.12 20.65 -8.32
C PRO A 71 -11.99 22.10 -7.84
N TYR A 72 -10.83 22.70 -8.12
CA TYR A 72 -10.53 24.13 -8.28
C TYR A 72 -10.41 25.02 -7.03
N SER A 73 -9.15 25.38 -6.75
CA SER A 73 -8.75 26.77 -6.51
C SER A 73 -7.62 27.09 -7.48
N ASP A 74 -7.86 28.00 -8.44
CA ASP A 74 -6.91 28.43 -9.50
C ASP A 74 -5.76 29.32 -8.98
N GLU A 75 -5.30 29.09 -7.76
CA GLU A 75 -4.23 29.88 -7.13
C GLU A 75 -2.95 29.05 -7.16
N ASP A 76 -2.04 29.41 -8.07
CA ASP A 76 -0.72 28.82 -8.27
C ASP A 76 0.03 28.72 -6.93
N GLY A 77 0.15 27.51 -6.37
CA GLY A 77 0.69 27.26 -5.02
C GLY A 77 -0.31 26.71 -3.98
N ASP A 78 -1.44 26.14 -4.41
CA ASP A 78 -2.52 25.66 -3.54
C ASP A 78 -2.03 24.55 -2.57
N PRO A 79 -2.48 24.54 -1.29
CA PRO A 79 -2.19 23.47 -0.32
C PRO A 79 -2.54 22.07 -0.82
N GLN A 80 -3.42 21.97 -1.82
CA GLN A 80 -3.78 20.74 -2.52
C GLN A 80 -2.61 20.13 -3.30
N ASP A 81 -1.77 20.92 -3.96
CA ASP A 81 -0.65 20.38 -4.74
C ASP A 81 0.46 19.87 -3.82
N GLN A 82 0.70 20.56 -2.70
CA GLN A 82 1.60 20.07 -1.65
C GLN A 82 1.08 18.74 -1.07
N LEU A 83 -0.23 18.63 -0.84
CA LEU A 83 -0.86 17.40 -0.40
C LEU A 83 -0.67 16.25 -1.40
N LYS A 84 -0.96 16.50 -2.69
CA LYS A 84 -0.76 15.51 -3.77
C LYS A 84 0.70 15.09 -3.87
N ASN A 85 1.63 16.04 -3.81
CA ASN A 85 3.07 15.77 -3.84
C ASN A 85 3.51 14.88 -2.66
N ALA A 86 3.06 15.19 -1.44
CA ALA A 86 3.37 14.38 -0.27
C ALA A 86 2.83 12.95 -0.39
N ILE A 87 1.58 12.79 -0.84
CA ILE A 87 0.99 11.47 -1.07
C ILE A 87 1.77 10.73 -2.16
N SER A 88 2.09 11.42 -3.27
CA SER A 88 2.89 10.84 -4.36
C SER A 88 4.26 10.38 -3.88
N SER A 89 4.93 11.14 -3.00
CA SER A 89 6.22 10.76 -2.43
C SER A 89 6.11 9.58 -1.46
N ILE A 90 5.08 9.54 -0.61
CA ILE A 90 4.83 8.41 0.30
C ILE A 90 4.55 7.14 -0.49
N LEU A 91 3.61 7.19 -1.43
CA LEU A 91 3.26 6.06 -2.30
C LEU A 91 4.44 5.65 -3.18
N GLY A 92 5.21 6.62 -3.68
CA GLY A 92 6.43 6.35 -4.44
C GLY A 92 7.46 5.59 -3.62
N THR A 93 7.71 6.02 -2.39
CA THR A 93 8.63 5.33 -1.46
C THR A 93 8.12 3.94 -1.11
N TRP A 94 6.81 3.81 -0.92
CA TRP A 94 6.17 2.53 -0.66
C TRP A 94 6.37 1.55 -1.83
N LEU A 95 6.12 2.02 -3.05
CA LEU A 95 6.28 1.22 -4.27
C LEU A 95 7.75 0.83 -4.51
N ASP A 96 8.70 1.73 -4.21
CA ASP A 96 10.13 1.48 -4.48
C ASP A 96 10.78 0.56 -3.44
N GLN A 97 10.43 0.71 -2.17
CA GLN A 97 11.09 -0.03 -1.07
C GLN A 97 10.29 -1.24 -0.58
N TYR A 98 8.99 -1.28 -0.83
CA TYR A 98 8.12 -2.35 -0.35
C TYR A 98 7.10 -2.79 -1.41
N SER A 99 7.57 -2.95 -2.66
CA SER A 99 6.74 -3.38 -3.80
C SER A 99 5.95 -4.67 -3.52
N GLU A 100 6.47 -5.55 -2.68
CA GLU A 100 5.85 -6.83 -2.29
C GLU A 100 4.45 -6.67 -1.71
N ASP A 101 4.13 -5.50 -1.16
CA ASP A 101 2.80 -5.20 -0.62
C ASP A 101 1.71 -5.08 -1.68
N PHE A 102 2.13 -4.75 -2.89
CA PHE A 102 1.26 -4.57 -4.05
C PHE A 102 1.20 -5.85 -4.91
N CYS A 103 2.20 -6.73 -4.79
CA CYS A 103 2.34 -7.97 -5.54
C CYS A 103 1.54 -9.14 -4.95
N GLN A 104 0.36 -8.90 -4.37
CA GLN A 104 -0.47 -9.97 -3.81
C GLN A 104 -1.40 -10.59 -4.88
N PRO A 105 -1.18 -11.84 -5.32
CA PRO A 105 -2.09 -12.52 -6.24
C PRO A 105 -3.37 -13.01 -5.52
N PRO A 106 -4.46 -13.31 -6.27
CA PRO A 106 -4.61 -13.10 -7.71
C PRO A 106 -4.90 -11.64 -8.03
N ASP A 107 -4.64 -11.23 -9.28
CA ASP A 107 -5.09 -9.95 -9.85
C ASP A 107 -4.51 -8.66 -9.22
N PHE A 108 -3.63 -8.75 -8.23
CA PHE A 108 -2.92 -7.61 -7.63
C PHE A 108 -3.86 -6.44 -7.21
N PRO A 109 -4.88 -6.68 -6.36
CA PRO A 109 -5.93 -5.70 -6.08
C PRO A 109 -5.40 -4.39 -5.49
N CYS A 110 -4.39 -4.45 -4.61
CA CYS A 110 -3.75 -3.26 -4.04
C CYS A 110 -3.05 -2.42 -5.12
N LEU A 111 -2.39 -3.07 -6.10
CA LEU A 111 -1.73 -2.39 -7.21
C LEU A 111 -2.74 -1.77 -8.18
N LYS A 112 -3.79 -2.52 -8.55
CA LYS A 112 -4.87 -2.02 -9.40
C LYS A 112 -5.58 -0.82 -8.77
N GLN A 113 -5.79 -0.84 -7.45
CA GLN A 113 -6.34 0.30 -6.72
C GLN A 113 -5.40 1.51 -6.74
N LEU A 114 -4.10 1.30 -6.54
CA LEU A 114 -3.10 2.37 -6.64
C LEU A 114 -3.12 3.00 -8.05
N VAL A 115 -3.13 2.17 -9.10
CA VAL A 115 -3.21 2.61 -10.50
C VAL A 115 -4.47 3.45 -10.75
N ALA A 116 -5.63 2.96 -10.34
CA ALA A 116 -6.89 3.70 -10.52
C ALA A 116 -6.87 5.06 -9.78
N TYR A 117 -6.28 5.10 -8.58
CA TYR A 117 -6.13 6.33 -7.81
C TYR A 117 -5.24 7.35 -8.51
N VAL A 118 -4.05 6.94 -8.97
CA VAL A 118 -3.07 7.86 -9.59
C VAL A 118 -3.53 8.34 -10.97
N GLN A 119 -4.22 7.50 -11.75
CA GLN A 119 -4.84 7.92 -13.01
C GLN A 119 -5.88 9.03 -12.81
N LEU A 120 -6.67 8.93 -11.75
CA LEU A 120 -7.72 9.91 -11.47
C LEU A 120 -7.17 11.20 -10.86
N ASN A 121 -6.18 11.10 -9.96
CA ASN A 121 -5.74 12.23 -9.14
C ASN A 121 -4.43 12.89 -9.62
N MET A 122 -3.57 12.15 -10.32
CA MET A 122 -2.20 12.55 -10.69
C MET A 122 -1.78 12.01 -12.08
N PRO A 123 -2.57 12.28 -13.14
CA PRO A 123 -2.26 11.79 -14.48
C PRO A 123 -0.96 12.43 -15.00
N GLY A 124 -0.15 11.64 -15.70
CA GLY A 124 1.18 11.98 -16.21
C GLY A 124 2.32 11.92 -15.18
N SER A 125 2.04 11.53 -13.93
CA SER A 125 3.05 11.49 -12.87
C SER A 125 4.02 10.31 -13.02
N ASP A 126 5.24 10.44 -12.49
CA ASP A 126 6.19 9.33 -12.47
C ASP A 126 5.68 8.14 -11.65
N LEU A 127 4.90 8.41 -10.59
CA LEU A 127 4.23 7.37 -9.80
C LEU A 127 3.25 6.56 -10.65
N GLU A 128 2.44 7.20 -11.48
CA GLU A 128 1.55 6.51 -12.42
C GLU A 128 2.34 5.59 -13.36
N ARG A 129 3.38 6.12 -13.99
CA ARG A 129 4.24 5.33 -14.88
C ARG A 129 4.84 4.11 -14.19
N ARG A 130 5.34 4.27 -12.96
CA ARG A 130 5.92 3.17 -12.17
C ARG A 130 4.87 2.14 -11.75
N ALA A 131 3.69 2.57 -11.29
CA ALA A 131 2.61 1.67 -10.91
C ALA A 131 2.13 0.82 -12.09
N HIS A 132 1.95 1.45 -13.27
CA HIS A 132 1.61 0.73 -14.50
C HIS A 132 2.69 -0.26 -14.93
N LEU A 133 3.96 0.16 -14.87
CA LEU A 133 5.08 -0.68 -15.24
C LEU A 133 5.19 -1.92 -14.34
N LEU A 134 4.93 -1.77 -13.03
CA LEU A 134 4.90 -2.89 -12.10
C LEU A 134 3.72 -3.82 -12.41
N LEU A 135 2.53 -3.27 -12.65
CA LEU A 135 1.33 -4.07 -12.94
C LEU A 135 1.51 -4.91 -14.20
N ALA A 136 2.02 -4.31 -15.27
CA ALA A 136 2.28 -5.01 -16.54
C ALA A 136 3.32 -6.14 -16.39
N GLN A 137 4.35 -5.96 -15.54
CA GLN A 137 5.33 -7.01 -15.27
C GLN A 137 4.71 -8.19 -14.53
N LEU A 138 3.87 -7.92 -13.52
CA LEU A 138 3.22 -8.95 -12.72
C LEU A 138 2.16 -9.73 -13.51
N GLU A 139 1.34 -9.04 -14.31
CA GLU A 139 0.35 -9.68 -15.19
C GLU A 139 1.04 -10.57 -16.24
N HIS A 140 2.19 -10.15 -16.77
CA HIS A 140 2.96 -10.98 -17.70
C HIS A 140 3.55 -12.22 -17.02
N ALA A 141 4.01 -12.10 -15.77
CA ALA A 141 4.51 -13.23 -14.99
C ALA A 141 3.42 -14.25 -14.67
N GLU A 142 2.23 -13.82 -14.22
CA GLU A 142 1.08 -14.72 -13.98
C GLU A 142 0.67 -15.49 -15.23
N LEU A 143 0.70 -14.85 -16.41
CA LEU A 143 0.39 -15.53 -17.67
C LEU A 143 1.42 -16.61 -18.03
N ILE A 144 2.70 -16.33 -17.85
CA ILE A 144 3.78 -17.31 -18.12
C ILE A 144 3.68 -18.49 -17.14
N GLU A 145 3.46 -18.23 -15.85
CA GLU A 145 3.31 -19.29 -14.85
C GLU A 145 2.11 -20.20 -15.16
N ALA A 146 0.98 -19.61 -15.56
CA ALA A 146 -0.21 -20.36 -15.96
C ALA A 146 -0.01 -21.22 -17.22
N GLU A 147 0.80 -20.75 -18.19
CA GLU A 147 1.16 -21.52 -19.38
C GLU A 147 2.04 -22.73 -19.03
N LEU A 148 3.03 -22.55 -18.15
CA LEU A 148 3.96 -23.62 -17.73
C LEU A 148 3.27 -24.70 -16.88
N GLU A 149 2.38 -24.31 -15.95
CA GLU A 149 1.59 -25.26 -15.17
C GLU A 149 0.60 -26.07 -16.02
N GLY A 150 0.14 -25.49 -17.14
CA GLY A 150 -0.73 -26.16 -18.12
C GLY A 150 0.00 -27.19 -19.00
N GLU A 151 1.31 -27.02 -19.20
CA GLU A 151 2.15 -27.95 -19.96
C GLU A 151 2.71 -29.09 -19.09
N GLU A 152 3.00 -28.87 -17.80
CA GLU A 152 3.50 -29.92 -16.89
C GLU A 152 2.41 -30.95 -16.52
N ASN A 153 1.13 -30.58 -16.60
CA ASN A 153 -0.01 -31.46 -16.37
C ASN A 153 -0.54 -32.18 -17.63
N ARG A 154 0.20 -32.16 -18.75
CA ARG A 154 -0.18 -32.81 -20.01
C ARG A 154 0.72 -33.99 -20.35
#